data_AF-A0A973CCP5-F1
#
_entry.id   AF-A0A973CCP5-F1
#
_cell.length_a   1.000
_cell.length_b   1.000
_cell.length_c   1.000
_cell.angle_alpha   90.00
_cell.angle_beta   90.00
_cell.angle_gamma   90.00
#
_symmetry.space_group_name_H-M   'P 1'
#
loop_
_entity.id
_entity.type
_entity.pdbx_description
1 polymer ?
#
loop_
_entity_poly.entity_id
_entity_poly.type
_entity_poly.pdbx_seq_one_letter_code
_entity_poly.pdbx_strand_id
1 'polypeptide(L)' 'MMPRLIQPNWPAPSNVKALSTTRQGGVSHVPYAGLNLGLHVQADSQVVWRNR' A
#
# COMPACT_ATOMS: atom_id res chain seq x y z
N MET A 1 -3.26 -4.92 -11.46
CA MET A 1 -4.03 -3.66 -11.40
C MET A 1 -3.24 -2.68 -10.55
N MET A 2 -3.15 -1.39 -10.92
CA MET A 2 -2.39 -0.40 -10.14
C MET A 2 -3.05 -0.16 -8.76
N PRO A 3 -2.28 0.05 -7.68
CA PRO A 3 -2.82 0.40 -6.37
C PRO A 3 -3.69 1.66 -6.42
N ARG A 4 -4.83 1.66 -5.71
CA ARG A 4 -5.56 2.91 -5.47
C ARG A 4 -4.85 3.66 -4.36
N LEU A 5 -4.39 4.87 -4.68
CA LEU A 5 -3.67 5.75 -3.76
C LEU A 5 -4.51 6.97 -3.41
N ILE A 6 -4.29 7.51 -2.20
CA ILE A 6 -4.86 8.77 -1.74
C ILE A 6 -3.77 9.83 -1.79
N GLN A 7 -4.06 10.96 -2.42
CA GLN A 7 -3.20 12.13 -2.40
C GLN A 7 -3.60 13.03 -1.22
N PRO A 8 -2.68 13.39 -0.31
CA PRO A 8 -2.98 14.31 0.79
C PRO A 8 -3.40 15.69 0.27
N ASN A 9 -4.53 16.19 0.76
CA ASN A 9 -5.00 17.53 0.44
C ASN A 9 -4.45 18.54 1.46
N TRP A 10 -3.27 19.08 1.18
CA TRP A 10 -2.59 20.07 2.02
C TRP A 10 -1.69 20.98 1.15
N PRO A 11 -1.28 22.16 1.64
CA PRO A 11 -0.45 23.10 0.88
C PRO A 11 1.03 22.66 0.86
N ALA A 12 1.33 21.52 0.22
CA ALA A 12 2.70 21.04 0.07
C ALA A 12 3.51 21.95 -0.88
N PRO A 13 4.80 22.19 -0.60
CA PRO A 13 5.73 22.74 -1.58
C PRO A 13 5.76 21.90 -2.86
N SER A 14 6.03 22.52 -4.02
CA SER A 14 5.97 21.85 -5.33
C SER A 14 6.91 20.64 -5.47
N ASN A 15 8.01 20.65 -4.72
CA ASN A 15 9.03 19.61 -4.64
C ASN A 15 8.72 18.50 -3.62
N VAL A 16 7.64 18.61 -2.84
CA VAL A 16 7.20 17.57 -1.91
C VAL A 16 6.10 16.74 -2.56
N LYS A 17 6.34 15.43 -2.69
CA LYS A 17 5.34 14.45 -3.13
C LYS A 17 4.99 13.53 -1.97
N ALA A 18 3.71 13.28 -1.76
CA ALA A 18 3.21 12.41 -0.73
C ALA A 18 2.01 11.61 -1.25
N LEU A 19 1.83 10.41 -0.72
CA LEU A 19 0.72 9.51 -0.99
C LEU A 19 0.40 8.73 0.28
N SER A 20 -0.83 8.22 0.37
CA SER A 20 -1.21 7.18 1.32
C SER A 20 -1.77 5.99 0.54
N THR A 21 -1.34 4.79 0.89
CA THR A 21 -1.86 3.58 0.24
C THR A 21 -3.28 3.27 0.73
N THR A 22 -4.01 2.47 -0.05
CA THR A 22 -5.23 1.83 0.42
C THR A 22 -5.01 0.32 0.40
N ARG A 23 -5.97 -0.46 0.92
CA ARG A 23 -5.91 -1.92 0.78
C ARG A 23 -6.07 -2.41 -0.67
N GLN A 24 -6.48 -1.60 -1.63
CA GLN A 24 -6.81 -2.06 -2.97
C GLN A 24 -5.56 -2.20 -3.86
N GLY A 25 -5.57 -3.20 -4.74
CA GLY A 25 -4.56 -3.35 -5.80
C GLY A 25 -3.32 -4.17 -5.42
N GLY A 26 -3.30 -4.79 -4.24
CA GLY A 26 -2.29 -5.79 -3.88
C GLY A 26 -2.74 -7.22 -4.13
N VAL A 27 -1.84 -8.15 -3.82
CA VAL A 27 -1.96 -9.59 -4.13
C VAL A 27 -2.14 -10.47 -2.90
N SER A 28 -2.25 -9.88 -1.70
CA SER A 28 -2.51 -10.63 -0.47
C SER A 28 -3.92 -11.22 -0.45
N HIS A 29 -4.05 -12.36 0.22
CA HIS A 29 -5.32 -13.05 0.48
C HIS A 29 -5.81 -12.78 1.91
N VAL A 30 -7.02 -13.24 2.25
CA VAL A 30 -7.60 -13.17 3.60
C VAL A 30 -6.63 -13.80 4.61
N PRO A 31 -6.44 -13.19 5.81
CA PRO A 31 -7.13 -12.00 6.33
C PRO A 31 -6.55 -10.65 5.86
N TYR A 32 -5.43 -10.65 5.14
CA TYR A 32 -4.71 -9.46 4.70
C TYR A 32 -5.08 -9.01 3.28
N ALA A 33 -6.28 -9.36 2.81
CA ALA A 33 -6.64 -9.29 1.40
C ALA A 33 -6.38 -7.91 0.78
N GLY A 34 -5.62 -7.90 -0.32
CA GLY A 34 -5.20 -6.71 -1.05
C GLY A 34 -3.74 -6.29 -0.81
N LEU A 35 -3.50 -5.01 -0.56
CA LEU A 35 -2.17 -4.38 -0.50
C LEU A 35 -1.62 -4.34 0.93
N ASN A 36 -1.31 -5.52 1.49
CA ASN A 36 -0.61 -5.59 2.77
C ASN A 36 0.88 -5.29 2.59
N LEU A 37 1.37 -4.26 3.27
CA LEU A 37 2.79 -3.87 3.29
C LEU A 37 3.51 -4.33 4.57
N GLY A 38 2.78 -4.87 5.55
CA GLY A 38 3.31 -5.27 6.85
C GLY A 38 4.01 -6.63 6.81
N LEU A 39 5.29 -6.67 7.19
CA LEU A 39 6.07 -7.91 7.31
C LEU A 39 5.95 -8.59 8.68
N HIS A 40 5.46 -7.88 9.69
CA HIS A 40 5.44 -8.33 11.09
C HIS A 40 4.06 -8.84 11.53
N VAL A 41 3.15 -9.08 10.58
CA VAL A 41 1.76 -9.47 10.85
C VAL A 41 1.49 -10.94 10.52
N GLN A 42 2.53 -11.78 10.44
CA GLN A 42 2.44 -13.22 10.13
C GLN A 42 1.88 -13.54 8.72
N ALA A 43 1.84 -12.55 7.83
CA ALA A 43 1.52 -12.75 6.42
C ALA A 43 2.73 -13.35 5.67
N ASP A 44 2.45 -14.00 4.54
CA ASP A 44 3.49 -14.48 3.62
C ASP A 44 4.38 -13.32 3.15
N SER A 45 5.67 -13.40 3.48
CA SER A 45 6.66 -12.37 3.18
C SER A 45 6.88 -12.16 1.68
N GLN A 46 6.78 -13.22 0.86
CA GLN A 46 6.92 -13.10 -0.60
C GLN A 46 5.79 -12.27 -1.20
N VAL A 47 4.57 -12.49 -0.70
CA VAL A 47 3.38 -11.74 -1.12
C VAL A 47 3.46 -10.28 -0.66
N VAL A 48 3.94 -10.04 0.57
CA VAL A 48 4.16 -8.67 1.09
C VAL A 48 5.22 -7.94 0.27
N TRP A 49 6.31 -8.60 -0.14
CA TRP A 49 7.31 -7.99 -1.01
C TRP A 49 6.77 -7.65 -2.40
N ARG A 50 5.85 -8.46 -2.94
CA ARG A 50 5.18 -8.13 -4.21
C ARG A 50 4.24 -6.91 -4.12
N ASN A 51 3.80 -6.55 -2.92
CA ASN A 51 2.96 -5.36 -2.70
C ASN A 51 3.78 -4.06 -2.52
N ARG A 52 5.09 -4.14 -2.28
CA ARG A 52 5.98 -2.99 -2.01
C ARG A 52 6.64 -2.49 -3.29
#